data_AF-A0A2T6ZZJ3-F1
#
_entry.id   AF-A0A2T6ZZJ3-F1
#
_cell.length_a   1.000
_cell.length_b   1.000
_cell.length_c   1.000
_cell.angle_alpha   90.00
_cell.angle_beta   90.00
_cell.angle_gamma   90.00
#
_symmetry.space_group_name_H-M   'P 1'
#
loop_
_entity.id
_entity.type
_entity.pdbx_description
1 polymer ?
#
loop_
_entity_poly.entity_id
_entity_poly.type
_entity_poly.pdbx_seq_one_letter_code
_entity_poly.pdbx_strand_id
1 'polypeptide(L)'
;MSSSSNRYGSHLHQRDARTQLFGGPNGGGVPPGGTAQYRPATPNSRGQYSASVMEELESQNDAQVEGLSAKVKMLKEITEAIGDEVRSSSTLMASMNDSFDNTRIRLRGTMNSMLRMAKRTGVGWKAWALFLMAVVGVFWYVWLF
;
A
#
# COMPACT_ATOMS: atom_id res chain seq x y z
N MET A 1 9.31 -27.14 23.78
CA MET A 1 8.30 -27.38 22.73
C MET A 1 7.44 -26.13 22.62
N SER A 2 7.10 -25.77 21.38
CA SER A 2 6.83 -24.41 20.88
C SER A 2 5.64 -23.69 21.51
N SER A 3 5.84 -22.42 21.90
CA SER A 3 4.77 -21.45 22.15
C SER A 3 4.37 -20.81 20.82
N SER A 4 3.21 -21.21 20.28
CA SER A 4 2.62 -20.59 19.09
C SER A 4 2.18 -19.16 19.43
N SER A 5 2.78 -18.18 18.75
CA SER A 5 2.44 -16.77 18.87
C SER A 5 1.36 -16.41 17.85
N ASN A 6 0.16 -16.06 18.34
CA ASN A 6 -0.91 -15.46 17.55
C ASN A 6 -0.47 -14.07 17.05
N ARG A 7 0.11 -14.02 15.84
CA ARG A 7 0.48 -12.78 15.13
C ARG A 7 -0.56 -12.37 14.10
N TYR A 8 -1.83 -12.25 14.49
CA TYR A 8 -2.84 -11.64 13.63
C TYR A 8 -3.79 -10.78 14.47
N GLY A 9 -3.40 -9.52 14.64
CA GLY A 9 -4.23 -8.38 15.05
C GLY A 9 -3.51 -7.14 14.51
N SER A 10 -4.13 -6.12 13.96
CA SER A 10 -5.54 -5.72 13.92
C SER A 10 -5.60 -4.56 12.92
N HIS A 11 -5.90 -4.84 11.64
CA HIS A 11 -5.97 -3.80 10.58
C HIS A 11 -7.41 -3.32 10.29
N LEU A 12 -8.37 -3.68 11.14
CA LEU A 12 -9.78 -3.36 10.96
C LEU A 12 -10.14 -1.94 11.45
N HIS A 13 -9.45 -1.42 12.47
CA HIS A 13 -9.79 -0.15 13.12
C HIS A 13 -9.53 1.12 12.27
N GLN A 14 -8.76 1.01 11.18
CA GLN A 14 -8.42 2.17 10.35
C GLN A 14 -9.45 2.44 9.24
N ARG A 15 -10.26 1.42 8.89
CA ARG A 15 -11.37 1.61 7.95
C ARG A 15 -12.48 2.46 8.54
N ASP A 16 -12.71 2.30 9.85
CA ASP A 16 -13.83 2.91 10.57
C ASP A 16 -13.79 4.44 10.54
N ALA A 17 -12.62 5.06 10.73
CA ALA A 17 -12.46 6.52 10.73
C ALA A 17 -12.79 7.16 9.37
N ARG A 18 -12.39 6.50 8.28
CA ARG A 18 -12.68 6.96 6.91
C ARG A 18 -14.17 6.83 6.59
N THR A 19 -14.79 5.74 6.99
CA THR A 19 -16.23 5.55 6.82
C THR A 19 -17.07 6.49 7.68
N GLN A 20 -16.56 6.98 8.81
CA GLN A 20 -17.27 7.99 9.64
C GLN A 20 -17.19 9.40 9.03
N LEU A 21 -16.13 9.72 8.29
CA LEU A 21 -15.97 11.04 7.64
C LEU A 21 -16.75 11.16 6.33
N PHE A 22 -16.79 10.09 5.53
CA PHE A 22 -17.50 10.04 4.25
C PHE A 22 -18.91 9.42 4.35
N GLY A 23 -19.19 8.74 5.46
CA GLY A 23 -20.53 8.35 5.85
C GLY A 23 -21.29 9.57 6.32
N GLY A 24 -21.84 10.33 5.37
CA GLY A 24 -22.84 11.33 5.70
C GLY A 24 -23.97 10.70 6.52
N PRO A 25 -24.72 11.48 7.32
CA PRO A 25 -25.82 10.98 8.15
C PRO A 25 -27.00 10.35 7.36
N ASN A 26 -26.86 10.19 6.04
CA ASN A 26 -27.83 9.60 5.13
C ASN A 26 -27.27 8.34 4.45
N GLY A 27 -26.82 7.39 5.25
CA GLY A 27 -26.51 6.03 4.82
C GLY A 27 -27.65 5.08 5.16
N GLY A 28 -28.67 5.00 4.30
CA GLY A 28 -29.55 3.84 4.15
C GLY A 28 -30.33 3.37 5.38
N GLY A 29 -31.35 4.12 5.78
CA GLY A 29 -32.37 3.66 6.70
C GLY A 29 -33.38 4.77 6.92
N VAL A 30 -34.58 4.64 6.37
CA VAL A 30 -35.70 5.55 6.64
C VAL A 30 -36.06 5.44 8.12
N PRO A 31 -35.88 6.48 8.96
CA PRO A 31 -36.49 6.52 10.27
C PRO A 31 -37.95 7.02 10.10
N PRO A 32 -38.95 6.38 10.72
CA PRO A 32 -40.29 6.92 10.74
C PRO A 32 -40.33 8.09 11.75
N GLY A 33 -40.49 9.30 11.25
CA GLY A 33 -40.90 10.46 12.06
C GLY A 33 -39.80 11.45 12.40
N GLY A 34 -40.14 12.74 12.24
CA GLY A 34 -39.36 13.86 12.77
C GLY A 34 -38.41 14.51 11.77
N THR A 35 -38.91 14.94 10.61
CA THR A 35 -38.22 15.99 9.84
C THR A 35 -38.00 17.20 10.76
N ALA A 36 -36.75 17.48 11.12
CA ALA A 36 -36.37 18.80 11.64
C ALA A 36 -36.60 19.79 10.50
N GLN A 37 -37.81 20.34 10.45
CA GLN A 37 -38.21 21.28 9.43
C GLN A 37 -37.48 22.58 9.73
N TYR A 38 -36.48 22.89 8.90
CA TYR A 38 -35.93 24.23 8.80
C TYR A 38 -37.10 25.18 8.55
N ARG A 39 -37.56 25.87 9.60
CA ARG A 39 -38.60 26.87 9.47
C ARG A 39 -37.92 28.10 8.87
N PRO A 40 -38.26 28.49 7.63
CA PRO A 40 -37.75 29.76 7.10
C PRO A 40 -38.21 30.87 8.04
N ALA A 41 -37.30 31.79 8.39
CA ALA A 41 -37.62 32.99 9.13
C ALA A 41 -38.50 33.90 8.26
N THR A 42 -39.76 33.52 8.11
CA THR A 42 -40.75 34.36 7.43
C THR A 42 -41.06 35.52 8.38
N PRO A 43 -40.73 36.76 8.02
CA PRO A 43 -41.03 37.91 8.87
C PRO A 43 -42.56 38.00 9.03
N ASN A 44 -43.01 38.26 10.25
CA ASN A 44 -44.39 38.69 10.49
C ASN A 44 -44.66 39.93 9.62
N SER A 45 -45.92 40.20 9.28
CA SER A 45 -46.42 41.30 8.44
C SER A 45 -45.97 42.72 8.86
N ARG A 46 -45.22 42.83 9.96
CA ARG A 46 -44.57 44.03 10.50
C ARG A 46 -43.05 44.08 10.34
N GLY A 47 -42.43 43.15 9.62
CA GLY A 47 -40.98 43.10 9.36
C GLY A 47 -40.13 42.78 10.59
N GLN A 48 -40.74 42.29 11.67
CA GLN A 48 -40.05 41.97 12.92
C GLN A 48 -39.59 40.52 12.88
N TYR A 49 -38.28 40.31 12.92
CA TYR A 49 -37.69 39.01 13.19
C TYR A 49 -37.86 38.73 14.68
N SER A 50 -38.53 37.63 15.05
CA SER A 50 -38.58 37.20 16.45
C SER A 50 -37.16 36.87 16.90
N ALA A 51 -36.66 37.57 17.93
CA ALA A 51 -35.32 37.37 18.48
C ALA A 51 -35.01 35.89 18.76
N SER A 52 -36.02 35.14 19.21
CA SER A 52 -35.93 33.69 19.43
C SER A 52 -35.65 32.86 18.17
N VAL A 53 -36.15 33.25 17.00
CA VAL A 53 -35.88 32.54 15.72
C VAL A 53 -34.50 32.93 15.17
N MET A 54 -34.05 34.16 15.42
CA MET A 54 -32.69 34.58 15.07
C MET A 54 -31.65 33.86 15.94
N GLU A 55 -31.89 33.78 17.24
CA GLU A 55 -31.06 33.03 18.21
C GLU A 55 -31.06 31.52 17.92
N GLU A 56 -32.20 30.95 17.48
CA GLU A 56 -32.26 29.56 17.06
C GLU A 56 -31.52 29.29 15.73
N LEU A 57 -31.52 30.23 14.79
CA LEU A 57 -30.73 30.13 13.56
C LEU A 57 -29.22 30.33 13.81
N GLU A 58 -28.85 31.20 14.75
CA GLU A 58 -27.46 31.47 15.13
C GLU A 58 -26.86 30.30 15.93
N SER A 59 -27.59 29.76 16.90
CA SER A 59 -27.19 28.55 17.63
C SER A 59 -27.08 27.30 16.73
N GLN A 60 -27.91 27.21 15.68
CA GLN A 60 -27.74 26.19 14.63
C GLN A 60 -26.48 26.41 13.80
N ASN A 61 -26.19 27.67 13.46
CA ASN A 61 -24.99 28.00 12.73
C ASN A 61 -23.74 27.63 13.54
N ASP A 62 -23.70 27.96 14.84
CA ASP A 62 -22.60 27.60 15.74
C ASP A 62 -22.43 26.08 15.86
N ALA A 63 -23.52 25.32 16.02
CA ALA A 63 -23.45 23.86 16.04
C ALA A 63 -22.93 23.28 14.71
N GLN A 64 -23.28 23.90 13.58
CA GLN A 64 -22.81 23.48 12.26
C GLN A 64 -21.34 23.88 12.03
N VAL A 65 -20.90 25.03 12.53
CA VAL A 65 -19.51 25.52 12.51
C VAL A 65 -18.62 24.65 13.39
N GLU A 66 -19.11 24.23 14.57
CA GLU A 66 -18.41 23.26 15.42
C GLU A 66 -18.20 21.93 14.69
N GLY A 67 -19.24 21.42 14.03
CA GLY A 67 -19.15 20.22 13.19
C GLY A 67 -18.19 20.36 12.00
N LEU A 68 -18.12 21.54 11.38
CA LEU A 68 -17.14 21.83 10.32
C LEU A 68 -15.71 21.89 10.87
N SER A 69 -15.49 22.50 12.04
CA SER A 69 -14.18 22.59 12.68
C SER A 69 -13.62 21.22 13.04
N ALA A 70 -14.49 20.31 13.52
CA ALA A 70 -14.14 18.93 13.81
C ALA A 70 -13.72 18.16 12.55
N LYS A 71 -14.43 18.36 11.43
CA LYS A 71 -14.07 17.76 10.13
C LYS A 71 -12.73 18.29 9.60
N VAL A 72 -12.48 19.59 9.71
CA VAL A 72 -11.20 20.21 9.28
C VAL A 72 -10.04 19.69 10.12
N LYS A 73 -10.23 19.55 11.43
CA LYS A 73 -9.21 18.98 12.33
C LYS A 73 -8.86 17.55 11.94
N MET A 74 -9.86 16.73 11.62
CA MET A 74 -9.65 15.36 11.14
C MET A 74 -8.91 15.32 9.79
N LEU A 75 -9.29 16.19 8.84
CA LEU A 75 -8.59 16.30 7.55
C LEU A 75 -7.12 16.72 7.73
N LYS A 76 -6.85 17.63 8.67
CA LYS A 76 -5.50 18.03 9.04
C LYS A 76 -4.69 16.85 9.57
N GLU A 77 -5.24 16.08 10.51
CA GLU A 77 -4.58 14.89 11.08
C GLU A 77 -4.26 13.85 10.00
N ILE A 78 -5.17 13.61 9.06
CA ILE A 78 -4.92 12.72 7.90
C ILE A 78 -3.79 13.26 7.04
N THR A 79 -3.76 14.58 6.79
CA THR A 79 -2.73 15.21 5.96
C THR A 79 -1.35 15.17 6.61
N GLU A 80 -1.29 15.39 7.92
CA GLU A 80 -0.07 15.30 8.72
C GLU A 80 0.48 13.85 8.73
N ALA A 81 -0.40 12.87 8.97
CA ALA A 81 -0.04 11.45 8.89
C ALA A 81 0.44 11.04 7.50
N ILE A 82 -0.17 11.54 6.42
CA ILE A 82 0.31 11.33 5.05
C ILE A 82 1.69 11.97 4.86
N GLY A 83 1.92 13.17 5.40
CA GLY A 83 3.21 13.85 5.32
C GLY A 83 4.34 13.03 5.94
N ASP A 84 4.11 12.49 7.14
CA ASP A 84 5.07 11.65 7.86
C ASP A 84 5.30 10.32 7.15
N GLU A 85 4.25 9.68 6.64
CA GLU A 85 4.34 8.41 5.91
C GLU A 85 5.05 8.58 4.55
N VAL A 86 4.85 9.70 3.84
CA VAL A 86 5.56 10.00 2.59
C VAL A 86 7.05 10.20 2.86
N ARG A 87 7.40 10.90 3.94
CA ARG A 87 8.80 11.08 4.35
C ARG A 87 9.43 9.74 4.74
N SER A 88 8.74 8.95 5.56
CA SER A 88 9.13 7.58 5.93
C SER A 88 9.32 6.69 4.69
N SER A 89 8.33 6.67 3.79
CA SER A 89 8.37 5.94 2.51
C SER A 89 9.53 6.38 1.63
N SER A 90 9.86 7.68 1.58
CA SER A 90 11.01 8.19 0.84
C SER A 90 12.34 7.67 1.42
N THR A 91 12.48 7.65 2.75
CA THR A 91 13.69 7.09 3.39
C THR A 91 13.79 5.58 3.19
N LEU A 92 12.66 4.86 3.25
CA LEU A 92 12.61 3.43 2.96
C LEU A 92 12.99 3.17 1.49
N MET A 93 12.46 3.94 0.56
CA MET A 93 12.80 3.84 -0.87
C MET A 93 14.29 4.07 -1.13
N ALA A 94 14.91 5.02 -0.43
CA ALA A 94 16.36 5.22 -0.49
C ALA A 94 17.11 3.97 0.00
N SER A 95 16.72 3.40 1.15
CA SER A 95 17.33 2.15 1.66
C SER A 95 17.09 0.94 0.74
N MET A 96 15.97 0.93 0.02
CA MET A 96 15.64 -0.11 -0.96
C MET A 96 16.51 0.03 -2.22
N ASN A 97 16.77 1.26 -2.66
CA ASN A 97 17.72 1.55 -3.73
C ASN A 97 19.11 1.02 -3.38
N ASP A 98 19.61 1.31 -2.17
CA ASP A 98 20.91 0.82 -1.69
C ASP A 98 20.96 -0.72 -1.62
N SER A 99 19.86 -1.35 -1.20
CA SER A 99 19.73 -2.81 -1.16
C SER A 99 19.73 -3.43 -2.56
N PHE A 100 19.08 -2.79 -3.54
CA PHE A 100 19.07 -3.21 -4.93
C PHE A 100 20.44 -3.05 -5.60
N ASP A 101 21.15 -1.95 -5.35
CA ASP A 101 22.50 -1.76 -5.88
C ASP A 101 23.48 -2.81 -5.31
N ASN A 102 23.42 -3.08 -3.99
CA ASN A 102 24.19 -4.16 -3.37
C ASN A 102 23.87 -5.53 -3.98
N THR A 103 22.58 -5.81 -4.19
CA THR A 103 22.12 -7.04 -4.82
C THR A 103 22.63 -7.15 -6.26
N ARG A 104 22.58 -6.07 -7.03
CA ARG A 104 23.10 -5.99 -8.40
C ARG A 104 24.60 -6.26 -8.46
N ILE A 105 25.38 -5.72 -7.53
CA ILE A 105 26.82 -5.98 -7.43
C ILE A 105 27.07 -7.46 -7.14
N ARG A 106 26.34 -8.06 -6.20
CA ARG A 106 26.44 -9.49 -5.88
C ARG A 106 26.07 -10.37 -7.07
N LEU A 107 24.97 -10.08 -7.75
CA LEU A 107 24.54 -10.77 -8.99
C LEU A 107 25.58 -10.66 -10.10
N ARG A 108 26.20 -9.49 -10.29
CA ARG A 108 27.32 -9.36 -11.23
C ARG A 108 28.50 -10.24 -10.84
N GLY A 109 28.81 -10.34 -9.55
CA GLY A 109 29.84 -11.24 -9.02
C GLY A 109 29.52 -12.71 -9.31
N THR A 110 28.31 -13.16 -8.99
CA THR A 110 27.88 -14.55 -9.26
C THR A 110 27.88 -14.84 -10.76
N MET A 111 27.37 -13.94 -11.60
CA MET A 111 27.35 -14.10 -13.05
C MET A 111 28.77 -14.14 -13.63
N ASN A 112 29.69 -13.31 -13.13
CA ASN A 112 31.09 -13.34 -13.56
C ASN A 112 31.78 -14.65 -13.13
N SER A 113 31.45 -15.16 -11.95
CA SER A 113 31.93 -16.47 -11.49
C SER A 113 31.38 -17.62 -12.35
N MET A 114 30.11 -17.52 -12.76
CA MET A 114 29.44 -18.48 -13.64
C MET A 114 30.03 -18.47 -15.04
N LEU A 115 30.28 -17.29 -15.63
CA LEU A 115 30.96 -17.18 -16.92
C LEU A 115 32.37 -17.77 -16.89
N ARG A 116 33.08 -17.63 -15.76
CA ARG A 116 34.40 -18.24 -15.56
C ARG A 116 34.31 -19.77 -15.46
N MET A 117 33.22 -20.30 -14.91
CA MET A 117 32.94 -21.73 -14.87
C MET A 117 32.56 -22.27 -16.25
N ALA A 118 31.68 -21.59 -16.99
CA ALA A 118 31.32 -21.95 -18.37
C ALA A 118 32.53 -21.98 -19.31
N LYS A 119 33.48 -21.05 -19.16
CA LYS A 119 34.73 -21.05 -19.93
C LYS A 119 35.67 -22.22 -19.59
N ARG A 120 35.59 -22.78 -18.37
CA ARG A 120 36.43 -23.91 -17.92
C ARG A 120 35.74 -25.26 -18.11
N THR A 121 34.41 -25.31 -18.02
CA THR A 121 33.56 -26.48 -18.28
C THR A 121 33.28 -26.59 -19.78
N GLY A 122 34.33 -26.66 -20.58
CA GLY A 122 34.24 -27.07 -21.97
C GLY A 122 34.94 -28.41 -22.11
N VAL A 123 34.18 -29.51 -22.16
CA VAL A 123 34.70 -30.76 -22.73
C VAL A 123 34.92 -30.44 -24.21
N GLY A 124 36.12 -29.93 -24.52
CA GLY A 124 36.42 -29.40 -25.83
C GLY A 124 36.30 -30.48 -26.90
N TRP A 125 36.19 -30.04 -28.15
CA TRP A 125 36.18 -30.92 -29.34
C TRP A 125 37.23 -32.05 -29.28
N LYS A 126 38.38 -31.82 -28.63
CA LYS A 126 39.45 -32.79 -28.43
C LYS A 126 39.03 -34.03 -27.62
N ALA A 127 38.18 -33.89 -26.60
CA ALA A 127 37.69 -35.02 -25.80
C ALA A 127 36.69 -35.88 -26.59
N TRP A 128 35.83 -35.23 -27.38
CA TRP A 128 34.96 -35.92 -28.35
C TRP A 128 35.77 -36.65 -29.43
N ALA A 129 36.81 -36.01 -29.97
CA ALA A 129 37.70 -36.63 -30.95
C ALA A 129 38.46 -37.84 -30.37
N LEU A 130 38.96 -37.74 -29.14
CA LEU A 130 39.65 -38.84 -28.45
C LEU A 130 38.70 -40.01 -28.16
N PHE A 131 37.48 -39.72 -27.69
CA PHE A 131 36.45 -40.73 -27.47
C PHE A 131 36.08 -41.47 -28.76
N LEU A 132 35.86 -40.74 -29.86
CA LEU A 132 35.55 -41.34 -31.15
C LEU A 132 36.72 -42.17 -31.69
N MET A 133 37.96 -41.67 -31.57
CA MET A 133 39.15 -42.42 -31.96
C MET A 133 39.28 -43.73 -31.16
N ALA A 134 39.01 -43.70 -29.85
CA ALA A 134 39.03 -44.89 -29.02
C ALA A 134 37.99 -45.93 -29.47
N VAL A 135 36.77 -45.51 -29.79
CA VAL A 135 35.70 -46.39 -30.30
C VAL A 135 36.08 -47.01 -31.65
N VAL A 136 36.60 -46.22 -32.59
CA VAL A 136 37.06 -46.71 -33.90
C VAL A 136 38.22 -47.70 -33.74
N GLY A 137 39.16 -47.42 -32.83
CA GLY A 137 40.28 -48.30 -32.52
C GLY A 137 39.84 -49.66 -31.98
N VAL A 138 38.85 -49.70 -31.09
CA VAL A 138 38.28 -50.96 -30.58
C VAL A 138 37.60 -51.75 -31.70
N PHE A 139 36.84 -51.09 -32.57
CA PHE A 139 36.20 -51.75 -33.72
C PHE A 139 37.23 -52.35 -34.68
N TRP A 140 38.31 -51.63 -34.98
CA TRP A 140 39.41 -52.15 -35.80
C TRP A 140 40.10 -53.34 -35.13
N TYR A 141 40.33 -53.27 -33.82
CA TYR A 141 40.93 -54.37 -33.07
C TYR A 141 40.07 -55.63 -33.12
N VAL A 142 38.75 -55.53 -32.90
CA VAL A 142 37.80 -56.66 -32.97
C VAL A 142 37.60 -57.18 -34.40
N TRP A 143 37.82 -56.37 -35.43
CA TRP A 143 37.69 -56.82 -36.81
C TRP A 143 38.96 -57.52 -37.33
N LEU A 144 40.13 -57.11 -36.84
CA LEU A 144 41.43 -57.63 -37.26
C LEU A 144 41.86 -58.88 -36.47
N PHE A 145 41.17 -59.20 -35.37
CA PHE A 145 41.39 -60.35 -34.48
C PHE A 145 40.14 -61.23 -34.43
#